data_AF-A3JI25-F1
#
_entry.id   AF-A3JI25-F1
#
_cell.length_a   1.000
_cell.length_b   1.000
_cell.length_c   1.000
_cell.angle_alpha   90.00
_cell.angle_beta   90.00
_cell.angle_gamma   90.00
#
_symmetry.space_group_name_H-M   'P 1'
#
loop_
_entity.id
_entity.type
_entity.pdbx_description
1 polymer ?
#
loop_
_entity_poly.entity_id
_entity_poly.type
_entity_poly.pdbx_seq_one_letter_code
_entity_poly.pdbx_strand_id
1 'polypeptide(L)'
;MSAQQITETQAEHGYTTRTFRIADIRIDLAMKKLQQLSKRAESIGMPAFGLELGEPYFVIAAGEYGMIGGRLKMFPLTVTGGAPVIPGWNFFAKIDHEDGANVVRGFGASRAVENDPVLLKELQTCPPNCDHCSVKRARNTTFLFEKTDNPGERIQVGSTCVADFSGHKTPDQLVSLATRWCELSDEFYNDEGDIGPTSSGRSRNFDVESVLAAGLAVVRKDGHWISREAAGDFGNSSVDMVQQLLTNPKIYINLVEEKDKAAAKEISDWLCSDNYDVKGSLFRSNLQAIAMRGDVPFKMTGFLSSAVAVWHNDQADLQKKKANPVVSMKLGNCDEKLTLSAKVEKIIVLENDFGTSDMTILKDTASQAKMIWFNSGKRTMFEGDTYHITGMVKSHEERDGVWQTKLSRVNSSEAALQKLISINPTFSKPFEKKLQAVIHIDARDQTGNTALFNASLSYSNGQADRKVVVALVAAGADPSIQCGQNDACSFDQWVVAGDSELIRRGIESHPELTKAWGREMLAAMDRLSPKDAELILATWEQILIQSPVNKPELEPEPLADTPVVSDDQPKGEVGIDDQFDEDLTFLRIG
;
A
#
# COMPACT_ATOMS: atom_id res chain seq x y z
N MET A 1 -31.56 -11.76 23.32
CA MET A 1 -32.88 -11.44 23.89
C MET A 1 -32.81 -10.08 24.57
N SER A 2 -33.37 -9.06 23.94
CA SER A 2 -33.66 -7.75 24.56
C SER A 2 -35.01 -7.33 24.02
N ALA A 3 -35.99 -7.20 24.92
CA ALA A 3 -37.36 -6.85 24.60
C ALA A 3 -37.41 -5.52 23.82
N GLN A 4 -38.06 -5.54 22.66
CA GLN A 4 -38.35 -4.35 21.86
C GLN A 4 -39.39 -3.51 22.61
N GLN A 5 -38.98 -2.38 23.19
CA GLN A 5 -39.91 -1.36 23.64
C GLN A 5 -40.37 -0.55 22.43
N ILE A 6 -41.59 -0.85 21.97
CA ILE A 6 -42.33 -0.02 21.04
C ILE A 6 -43.00 1.08 21.88
N THR A 7 -42.48 2.31 21.85
CA THR A 7 -43.19 3.47 22.41
C THR A 7 -44.14 4.03 21.36
N GLU A 8 -45.40 3.58 21.41
CA GLU A 8 -46.50 4.12 20.61
C GLU A 8 -47.14 5.29 21.35
N THR A 9 -47.08 6.50 20.76
CA THR A 9 -47.90 7.66 21.17
C THR A 9 -48.84 8.00 20.01
N GLN A 10 -50.14 8.01 20.27
CA GLN A 10 -51.17 8.40 19.28
C GLN A 10 -51.24 9.93 19.16
N ALA A 11 -51.22 10.44 17.93
CA ALA A 11 -51.48 11.84 17.60
C ALA A 11 -52.78 12.00 16.79
N GLU A 12 -53.25 13.24 16.64
CA GLU A 12 -54.43 13.59 15.82
C GLU A 12 -54.39 12.93 14.43
N HIS A 13 -55.55 12.53 13.90
CA HIS A 13 -55.72 11.85 12.59
C HIS A 13 -55.20 10.41 12.51
N GLY A 14 -54.97 9.74 13.64
CA GLY A 14 -54.58 8.32 13.68
C GLY A 14 -53.10 8.08 13.34
N TYR A 15 -52.27 9.11 13.41
CA TYR A 15 -50.84 9.00 13.14
C TYR A 15 -50.13 8.35 14.34
N THR A 16 -49.22 7.44 14.01
CA THR A 16 -48.37 6.74 14.96
C THR A 16 -46.91 7.03 14.63
N THR A 17 -46.07 7.10 15.66
CA THR A 17 -44.62 7.27 15.49
C THR A 17 -43.95 5.91 15.59
N ARG A 18 -43.10 5.57 14.63
CA ARG A 18 -42.42 4.26 14.55
C ARG A 18 -40.99 4.43 14.07
N THR A 19 -40.05 3.73 14.69
CA THR A 19 -38.64 3.74 14.27
C THR A 19 -38.28 2.42 13.59
N PHE A 20 -37.89 2.51 12.33
CA PHE A 20 -37.43 1.40 11.52
C PHE A 20 -35.91 1.37 11.45
N ARG A 21 -35.32 0.18 11.32
CA ARG A 21 -33.88 0.01 11.12
C ARG A 21 -33.64 -0.26 9.64
N ILE A 22 -33.06 0.69 8.92
CA ILE A 22 -32.91 0.58 7.46
C ILE A 22 -31.42 0.55 7.10
N ALA A 23 -31.04 -0.40 6.24
CA ALA A 23 -29.68 -0.46 5.71
C ALA A 23 -29.38 0.75 4.80
N ASP A 24 -28.14 1.24 4.82
CA ASP A 24 -27.66 2.39 4.02
C ASP A 24 -28.12 2.34 2.55
N ILE A 25 -28.09 1.15 1.92
CA ILE A 25 -28.54 0.95 0.53
C ILE A 25 -29.99 1.29 0.22
N ARG A 26 -30.85 1.17 1.22
CA ARG A 26 -32.29 1.31 1.06
C ARG A 26 -32.77 2.67 1.55
N ILE A 27 -31.89 3.47 2.15
CA ILE A 27 -32.27 4.74 2.76
C ILE A 27 -32.87 5.70 1.73
N ASP A 28 -32.22 5.87 0.59
CA ASP A 28 -32.68 6.75 -0.49
C ASP A 28 -34.02 6.27 -1.07
N LEU A 29 -34.15 4.95 -1.25
CA LEU A 29 -35.37 4.34 -1.75
C LEU A 29 -36.52 4.50 -0.74
N ALA A 30 -36.26 4.24 0.54
CA ALA A 30 -37.22 4.38 1.64
C ALA A 30 -37.70 5.84 1.75
N MET A 31 -36.77 6.80 1.79
CA MET A 31 -37.06 8.23 1.82
C MET A 31 -37.90 8.65 0.62
N LYS A 32 -37.55 8.21 -0.59
CA LYS A 32 -38.31 8.51 -1.81
C LYS A 32 -39.75 7.96 -1.75
N LYS A 33 -39.92 6.71 -1.31
CA LYS A 33 -41.26 6.09 -1.17
C LYS A 33 -42.11 6.81 -0.11
N LEU A 34 -41.53 7.21 1.01
CA LEU A 34 -42.21 7.93 2.10
C LEU A 34 -42.57 9.38 1.72
N GLN A 35 -41.72 10.06 0.94
CA GLN A 35 -42.04 11.38 0.39
C GLN A 35 -43.20 11.30 -0.62
N GLN A 36 -43.28 10.24 -1.42
CA GLN A 36 -44.43 10.01 -2.31
C GLN A 36 -45.72 9.76 -1.54
N LEU A 37 -45.66 9.02 -0.42
CA LEU A 37 -46.79 8.86 0.49
C LEU A 37 -47.23 10.19 1.09
N SER A 38 -46.29 11.03 1.53
CA SER A 38 -46.59 12.34 2.11
C SER A 38 -47.37 13.23 1.14
N LYS A 39 -46.94 13.32 -0.13
CA LYS A 39 -47.65 14.08 -1.17
C LYS A 39 -49.09 13.57 -1.38
N ARG A 40 -49.30 12.26 -1.29
CA ARG A 40 -50.64 11.67 -1.40
C ARG A 40 -51.49 11.99 -0.17
N ALA A 41 -50.93 11.93 1.03
CA ALA A 41 -51.62 12.32 2.26
C ALA A 41 -52.10 13.78 2.21
N GLU A 42 -51.22 14.70 1.80
CA GLU A 42 -51.56 16.12 1.64
C GLU A 42 -52.69 16.32 0.62
N SER A 43 -52.67 15.58 -0.50
CA SER A 43 -53.70 15.70 -1.54
C SER A 43 -55.11 15.30 -1.09
N ILE A 44 -55.22 14.53 -0.01
CA ILE A 44 -56.51 14.09 0.57
C ILE A 44 -56.83 14.80 1.90
N GLY A 45 -56.11 15.87 2.23
CA GLY A 45 -56.35 16.70 3.41
C GLY A 45 -55.76 16.15 4.70
N MET A 46 -54.79 15.23 4.62
CA MET A 46 -54.08 14.69 5.77
C MET A 46 -52.68 15.32 5.91
N PRO A 47 -52.08 15.31 7.11
CA PRO A 47 -50.72 15.80 7.30
C PRO A 47 -49.68 14.99 6.49
N ALA A 48 -48.57 15.61 6.08
CA ALA A 48 -47.42 14.88 5.55
C ALA A 48 -46.86 13.89 6.58
N PHE A 49 -46.18 12.83 6.13
CA PHE A 49 -45.49 11.93 7.05
C PHE A 49 -44.26 12.65 7.62
N GLY A 50 -44.11 12.64 8.94
CA GLY A 50 -42.91 13.14 9.60
C GLY A 50 -41.77 12.13 9.42
N LEU A 51 -40.62 12.58 8.94
CA LEU A 51 -39.44 11.74 8.70
C LEU A 51 -38.24 12.30 9.47
N GLU A 52 -37.70 11.51 10.37
CA GLU A 52 -36.48 11.85 11.12
C GLU A 52 -35.47 10.71 10.96
N LEU A 53 -34.31 11.05 10.41
CA LEU A 53 -33.20 10.12 10.26
C LEU A 53 -32.21 10.35 11.40
N GLY A 54 -32.04 9.35 12.26
CA GLY A 54 -31.06 9.43 13.34
C GLY A 54 -29.65 9.02 12.91
N GLU A 55 -28.73 9.07 13.87
CA GLU A 55 -27.32 8.75 13.65
C GLU A 55 -27.11 7.28 13.21
N PRO A 56 -26.24 7.02 12.22
CA PRO A 56 -25.96 5.66 11.78
C PRO A 56 -25.25 4.85 12.85
N TYR A 57 -25.52 3.56 12.88
CA TYR A 57 -24.82 2.59 13.71
C TYR A 57 -24.50 1.32 12.92
N PHE A 58 -23.55 0.55 13.41
CA PHE A 58 -23.13 -0.69 12.77
C PHE A 58 -23.72 -1.89 13.49
N VAL A 59 -24.30 -2.82 12.73
CA VAL A 59 -24.74 -4.11 13.23
C VAL A 59 -23.83 -5.19 12.67
N ILE A 60 -23.36 -6.08 13.54
CA ILE A 60 -22.66 -7.30 13.12
C ILE A 60 -23.71 -8.18 12.47
N ALA A 61 -23.53 -8.51 11.19
CA ALA A 61 -24.42 -9.46 10.52
C ALA A 61 -24.42 -10.77 11.31
N ALA A 62 -25.55 -11.09 11.96
CA ALA A 62 -25.65 -12.24 12.84
C ALA A 62 -25.68 -13.53 12.00
N GLY A 63 -24.52 -14.13 11.78
CA GLY A 63 -24.22 -15.54 12.00
C GLY A 63 -24.98 -16.66 11.28
N GLU A 64 -26.13 -16.46 10.65
CA GLU A 64 -26.91 -17.59 10.09
C GLU A 64 -26.36 -18.09 8.73
N TYR A 65 -25.54 -17.28 8.05
CA TYR A 65 -24.97 -17.61 6.74
C TYR A 65 -23.44 -17.56 6.68
N GLY A 66 -22.78 -17.80 7.81
CA GLY A 66 -21.33 -17.98 7.86
C GLY A 66 -20.55 -16.72 7.52
N MET A 67 -21.01 -15.55 7.99
CA MET A 67 -20.39 -14.23 7.84
C MET A 67 -20.05 -13.67 9.24
N ILE A 68 -18.77 -13.46 9.55
CA ILE A 68 -18.24 -12.83 10.78
C ILE A 68 -17.43 -11.63 10.31
N GLY A 69 -17.70 -10.45 10.86
CA GLY A 69 -16.93 -9.23 10.64
C GLY A 69 -17.52 -8.23 9.62
N GLY A 70 -18.49 -8.63 8.79
CA GLY A 70 -19.25 -7.67 7.99
C GLY A 70 -20.13 -6.80 8.87
N ARG A 71 -19.84 -5.49 8.92
CA ARG A 71 -20.68 -4.52 9.62
C ARG A 71 -21.67 -3.92 8.63
N LEU A 72 -22.96 -4.12 8.85
CA LEU A 72 -24.00 -3.42 8.10
C LEU A 72 -24.20 -2.05 8.72
N LYS A 73 -24.03 -1.00 7.91
CA LYS A 73 -24.36 0.37 8.31
C LYS A 73 -25.88 0.52 8.25
N MET A 74 -26.48 0.73 9.42
CA MET A 74 -27.91 0.87 9.60
C MET A 74 -28.23 2.29 10.06
N PHE A 75 -29.38 2.80 9.65
CA PHE A 75 -29.91 4.06 10.13
C PHE A 75 -31.25 3.82 10.85
N PRO A 76 -31.46 4.44 12.02
CA PRO A 76 -32.79 4.52 12.61
C PRO A 76 -33.60 5.57 11.85
N LEU A 77 -34.62 5.13 11.10
CA LEU A 77 -35.58 6.02 10.43
C LEU A 77 -36.87 6.07 11.25
N THR A 78 -37.09 7.19 11.93
CA THR A 78 -38.34 7.46 12.65
C THR A 78 -39.35 8.08 11.69
N VAL A 79 -40.49 7.41 11.54
CA VAL A 79 -41.60 7.84 10.69
C VAL A 79 -42.82 8.11 11.56
N THR A 80 -43.36 9.31 11.46
CA THR A 80 -44.65 9.71 12.05
C THR A 80 -45.71 9.71 10.98
N GLY A 81 -46.62 8.75 11.02
CA GLY A 81 -47.63 8.54 9.98
C GLY A 81 -48.65 7.49 10.37
N GLY A 82 -49.75 7.40 9.62
CA GLY A 82 -50.81 6.46 9.95
C GLY A 82 -51.75 6.17 8.79
N ALA A 83 -52.55 5.12 8.94
CA ALA A 83 -53.67 4.90 8.06
C ALA A 83 -54.73 6.00 8.29
N PRO A 84 -55.37 6.51 7.23
CA PRO A 84 -56.48 7.45 7.37
C PRO A 84 -57.58 6.96 8.30
N VAL A 85 -58.07 7.87 9.15
CA VAL A 85 -59.26 7.66 9.97
C VAL A 85 -60.47 8.14 9.17
N ILE A 86 -61.44 7.25 8.99
CA ILE A 86 -62.79 7.61 8.53
C ILE A 86 -63.58 7.99 9.79
N PRO A 87 -64.43 9.04 9.80
CA PRO A 87 -65.22 9.38 10.97
C PRO A 87 -65.98 8.17 11.55
N GLY A 88 -65.63 7.79 12.79
CA GLY A 88 -66.20 6.64 13.51
C GLY A 88 -65.62 5.26 13.15
N TRP A 89 -64.71 5.17 12.17
CA TRP A 89 -64.16 3.90 11.67
C TRP A 89 -62.65 3.98 11.40
N ASN A 90 -61.91 3.02 11.95
CA ASN A 90 -60.50 2.79 11.67
C ASN A 90 -60.34 1.72 10.59
N PHE A 91 -59.45 1.96 9.63
CA PHE A 91 -59.07 0.92 8.66
C PHE A 91 -58.35 -0.23 9.37
N PHE A 92 -58.89 -1.44 9.26
CA PHE A 92 -58.39 -2.61 9.99
C PHE A 92 -57.62 -3.57 9.09
N ALA A 93 -58.22 -3.95 7.94
CA ALA A 93 -57.59 -4.87 6.99
C ALA A 93 -58.09 -4.69 5.55
N LYS A 94 -57.23 -5.03 4.59
CA LYS A 94 -57.58 -5.37 3.21
C LYS A 94 -57.64 -6.88 3.06
N ILE A 95 -58.70 -7.38 2.43
CA ILE A 95 -58.91 -8.80 2.17
C ILE A 95 -59.03 -8.97 0.65
N ASP A 96 -58.04 -9.63 0.05
CA ASP A 96 -58.09 -10.06 -1.34
C ASP A 96 -58.56 -11.53 -1.37
N HIS A 97 -59.67 -11.78 -2.08
CA HIS A 97 -60.32 -13.08 -2.16
C HIS A 97 -59.73 -13.88 -3.33
N GLU A 98 -58.98 -14.93 -3.01
CA GLU A 98 -58.35 -15.83 -3.99
C GLU A 98 -58.97 -17.24 -3.90
N ASP A 99 -58.79 -18.03 -4.97
CA ASP A 99 -59.28 -19.41 -5.02
C ASP A 99 -58.54 -20.29 -4.00
N GLY A 100 -59.17 -20.52 -2.84
CA GLY A 100 -58.73 -21.44 -1.80
C GLY A 100 -58.55 -20.81 -0.42
N ALA A 101 -58.06 -19.57 -0.33
CA ALA A 101 -57.93 -18.81 0.92
C ALA A 101 -57.77 -17.30 0.65
N ASN A 102 -58.25 -16.46 1.55
CA ASN A 102 -58.08 -15.00 1.42
C ASN A 102 -56.66 -14.55 1.82
N VAL A 103 -56.16 -13.52 1.14
CA VAL A 103 -54.93 -12.80 1.50
C VAL A 103 -55.32 -11.55 2.30
N VAL A 104 -54.86 -11.48 3.55
CA VAL A 104 -55.24 -10.43 4.51
C VAL A 104 -54.03 -9.55 4.81
N ARG A 105 -54.18 -8.22 4.71
CA ARG A 105 -53.12 -7.23 4.98
C ARG A 105 -53.64 -6.09 5.86
N GLY A 106 -52.95 -5.71 6.94
CA GLY A 106 -53.33 -4.54 7.72
C GLY A 106 -52.79 -4.51 9.15
N PHE A 107 -52.55 -3.30 9.65
CA PHE A 107 -51.92 -3.01 10.95
C PHE A 107 -52.75 -3.46 12.17
N GLY A 108 -54.09 -3.55 12.05
CA GLY A 108 -54.96 -4.05 13.13
C GLY A 108 -55.12 -5.58 13.14
N ALA A 109 -55.08 -6.21 11.97
CA ALA A 109 -55.35 -7.64 11.82
C ALA A 109 -54.29 -8.53 12.48
N SER A 110 -53.00 -8.28 12.25
CA SER A 110 -51.94 -9.13 12.81
C SER A 110 -51.96 -9.15 14.34
N ARG A 111 -52.05 -7.97 14.98
CA ARG A 111 -52.12 -7.86 16.44
C ARG A 111 -53.43 -8.41 17.01
N ALA A 112 -54.56 -8.21 16.32
CA ALA A 112 -55.83 -8.79 16.76
C ALA A 112 -55.83 -10.32 16.64
N VAL A 113 -55.19 -10.87 15.60
CA VAL A 113 -55.02 -12.32 15.40
C VAL A 113 -54.10 -12.94 16.46
N GLU A 114 -53.04 -12.26 16.87
CA GLU A 114 -52.19 -12.72 17.99
C GLU A 114 -52.99 -12.86 19.30
N ASN A 115 -53.95 -11.97 19.52
CA ASN A 115 -54.81 -11.98 20.71
C ASN A 115 -56.06 -12.86 20.55
N ASP A 116 -56.47 -13.15 19.32
CA ASP A 116 -57.61 -14.00 18.98
C ASP A 116 -57.33 -14.85 17.72
N PRO A 117 -56.82 -16.09 17.89
CA PRO A 117 -56.53 -16.99 16.78
C PRO A 117 -57.77 -17.41 15.96
N VAL A 118 -58.98 -17.26 16.49
CA VAL A 118 -60.23 -17.59 15.76
C VAL A 118 -60.44 -16.59 14.63
N LEU A 119 -60.14 -15.32 14.89
CA LEU A 119 -60.23 -14.24 13.91
C LEU A 119 -59.40 -14.52 12.66
N LEU A 120 -58.22 -15.14 12.78
CA LEU A 120 -57.38 -15.48 11.63
C LEU A 120 -58.11 -16.39 10.65
N LYS A 121 -58.76 -17.43 11.18
CA LYS A 121 -59.51 -18.40 10.38
C LYS A 121 -60.72 -17.75 9.73
N GLU A 122 -61.38 -16.83 10.43
CA GLU A 122 -62.51 -16.06 9.89
C GLU A 122 -62.06 -15.18 8.72
N LEU A 123 -60.99 -14.41 8.88
CA LEU A 123 -60.47 -13.53 7.83
C LEU A 123 -59.97 -14.32 6.61
N GLN A 124 -59.39 -15.51 6.80
CA GLN A 124 -58.93 -16.39 5.73
C GLN A 124 -60.07 -17.06 4.94
N THR A 125 -61.26 -17.19 5.53
CA THR A 125 -62.39 -17.94 4.93
C THR A 125 -63.63 -17.08 4.70
N CYS A 126 -63.63 -15.80 5.05
CA CYS A 126 -64.80 -14.95 4.90
C CYS A 126 -65.18 -14.79 3.41
N PRO A 127 -66.48 -14.83 3.09
CA PRO A 127 -66.95 -14.62 1.72
C PRO A 127 -66.79 -13.15 1.29
N PRO A 128 -66.77 -12.85 -0.04
CA PRO A 128 -66.66 -11.49 -0.59
C PRO A 128 -67.94 -10.64 -0.46
N ASN A 129 -68.62 -10.75 0.68
CA ASN A 129 -69.82 -10.01 1.00
C ASN A 129 -69.49 -8.57 1.41
N CYS A 130 -70.52 -7.73 1.40
CA CYS A 130 -70.44 -6.33 1.81
C CYS A 130 -71.60 -6.05 2.76
N ASP A 131 -71.29 -5.70 4.00
CA ASP A 131 -72.25 -5.43 5.07
C ASP A 131 -72.93 -4.07 4.90
N HIS A 132 -72.31 -3.15 4.13
CA HIS A 132 -72.91 -1.85 3.81
C HIS A 132 -74.13 -1.99 2.88
N CYS A 133 -73.97 -2.71 1.77
CA CYS A 133 -75.04 -2.81 0.76
C CYS A 133 -75.83 -4.13 0.84
N SER A 134 -75.32 -5.14 1.57
CA SER A 134 -75.89 -6.49 1.68
C SER A 134 -76.14 -7.21 0.34
N VAL A 135 -75.55 -6.71 -0.75
CA VAL A 135 -75.67 -7.31 -2.09
C VAL A 135 -74.53 -8.29 -2.31
N LYS A 136 -74.90 -9.56 -2.56
CA LYS A 136 -73.98 -10.62 -2.95
C LYS A 136 -73.40 -10.33 -4.33
N ARG A 137 -72.09 -10.08 -4.40
CA ARG A 137 -71.31 -9.89 -5.63
C ARG A 137 -69.99 -10.64 -5.46
N ALA A 138 -69.43 -11.19 -6.54
CA ALA A 138 -68.09 -11.77 -6.53
C ALA A 138 -67.04 -10.64 -6.58
N ARG A 139 -66.76 -9.99 -5.45
CA ARG A 139 -65.75 -8.94 -5.36
C ARG A 139 -64.38 -9.56 -5.09
N ASN A 140 -63.37 -9.18 -5.86
CA ASN A 140 -62.00 -9.66 -5.63
C ASN A 140 -61.37 -9.07 -4.36
N THR A 141 -61.87 -7.91 -3.89
CA THR A 141 -61.33 -7.23 -2.71
C THR A 141 -62.45 -6.68 -1.83
N THR A 142 -62.31 -6.89 -0.52
CA THR A 142 -63.11 -6.24 0.53
C THR A 142 -62.20 -5.60 1.57
N PHE A 143 -62.73 -4.64 2.31
CA PHE A 143 -62.01 -3.88 3.33
C PHE A 143 -62.75 -4.03 4.66
N LEU A 144 -62.00 -4.32 5.72
CA LEU A 144 -62.53 -4.42 7.07
C LEU A 144 -62.24 -3.14 7.82
N PHE A 145 -63.27 -2.56 8.43
CA PHE A 145 -63.16 -1.39 9.28
C PHE A 145 -63.58 -1.76 10.70
N GLU A 146 -62.94 -1.16 11.69
CA GLU A 146 -63.25 -1.34 13.11
C GLU A 146 -63.72 -0.02 13.71
N LYS A 147 -64.75 -0.07 14.56
CA LYS A 147 -65.36 1.13 15.12
C LYS A 147 -64.43 1.81 16.10
N THR A 148 -64.27 3.13 16.00
CA THR A 148 -63.33 3.89 16.86
C THR A 148 -63.74 3.84 18.33
N ASP A 149 -65.04 3.88 18.62
CA ASP A 149 -65.58 3.94 19.99
C ASP A 149 -65.75 2.56 20.66
N ASN A 150 -65.71 1.48 19.90
CA ASN A 150 -65.91 0.11 20.41
C ASN A 150 -64.99 -0.89 19.66
N PRO A 151 -63.73 -1.04 20.13
CA PRO A 151 -62.79 -2.00 19.57
C PRO A 151 -63.35 -3.43 19.62
N GLY A 152 -63.40 -4.11 18.48
CA GLY A 152 -64.04 -5.43 18.32
C GLY A 152 -65.31 -5.43 17.47
N GLU A 153 -66.00 -4.29 17.32
CA GLU A 153 -67.12 -4.16 16.39
C GLU A 153 -66.60 -3.80 14.99
N ARG A 154 -66.77 -4.71 14.02
CA ARG A 154 -66.18 -4.61 12.68
C ARG A 154 -67.23 -4.68 11.58
N ILE A 155 -66.93 -4.04 10.44
CA ILE A 155 -67.78 -4.05 9.25
C ILE A 155 -66.96 -4.35 8.00
N GLN A 156 -67.39 -5.33 7.21
CA GLN A 156 -66.76 -5.68 5.94
C GLN A 156 -67.44 -4.91 4.80
N VAL A 157 -66.67 -4.06 4.13
CA VAL A 157 -67.16 -3.18 3.05
C VAL A 157 -66.48 -3.55 1.74
N GLY A 158 -67.27 -3.86 0.72
CA GLY A 158 -66.74 -4.16 -0.61
C GLY A 158 -66.06 -2.96 -1.25
N SER A 159 -65.03 -3.20 -2.06
CA SER A 159 -64.25 -2.13 -2.72
C SER A 159 -65.11 -1.07 -3.43
N THR A 160 -66.15 -1.50 -4.13
CA THR A 160 -67.11 -0.63 -4.83
C THR A 160 -68.09 0.13 -3.93
N CYS A 161 -68.16 -0.20 -2.64
CA CYS A 161 -69.06 0.44 -1.67
C CYS A 161 -68.31 1.33 -0.67
N VAL A 162 -66.97 1.38 -0.73
CA VAL A 162 -66.16 2.23 0.15
C VAL A 162 -66.53 3.71 -0.01
N ALA A 163 -66.90 4.12 -1.23
CA ALA A 163 -67.34 5.47 -1.50
C ALA A 163 -68.59 5.87 -0.75
N ASP A 164 -69.62 5.04 -0.88
CA ASP A 164 -70.90 5.26 -0.21
C ASP A 164 -70.75 5.14 1.32
N PHE A 165 -69.94 4.19 1.79
CA PHE A 165 -69.72 3.94 3.21
C PHE A 165 -68.93 5.05 3.91
N SER A 166 -67.83 5.51 3.31
CA SER A 166 -66.90 6.43 3.98
C SER A 166 -67.41 7.87 4.04
N GLY A 167 -68.36 8.26 3.17
CA GLY A 167 -68.81 9.64 3.03
C GLY A 167 -67.72 10.64 2.60
N HIS A 168 -66.51 10.15 2.30
CA HIS A 168 -65.37 10.97 1.88
C HIS A 168 -65.40 11.24 0.38
N LYS A 169 -64.88 12.40 -0.03
CA LYS A 169 -64.81 12.80 -1.44
C LYS A 169 -63.87 11.91 -2.28
N THR A 170 -62.87 11.27 -1.66
CA THR A 170 -61.86 10.43 -2.34
C THR A 170 -61.54 9.13 -1.56
N PRO A 171 -62.53 8.22 -1.43
CA PRO A 171 -62.45 6.99 -0.64
C PRO A 171 -61.35 6.03 -1.11
N ASP A 172 -61.22 5.88 -2.42
CA ASP A 172 -60.20 5.01 -3.03
C ASP A 172 -58.78 5.49 -2.71
N GLN A 173 -58.59 6.80 -2.59
CA GLN A 173 -57.29 7.39 -2.25
C GLN A 173 -56.95 7.17 -0.76
N LEU A 174 -57.93 7.22 0.14
CA LEU A 174 -57.75 6.91 1.56
C LEU A 174 -57.34 5.45 1.75
N VAL A 175 -58.07 4.53 1.13
CA VAL A 175 -57.77 3.10 1.22
C VAL A 175 -56.44 2.75 0.54
N SER A 176 -56.12 3.41 -0.58
CA SER A 176 -54.81 3.28 -1.22
C SER A 176 -53.67 3.76 -0.32
N LEU A 177 -53.85 4.89 0.37
CA LEU A 177 -52.86 5.40 1.33
C LEU A 177 -52.68 4.44 2.51
N ALA A 178 -53.77 3.94 3.09
CA ALA A 178 -53.75 2.96 4.18
C ALA A 178 -53.03 1.66 3.79
N THR A 179 -53.37 1.12 2.62
CA THR A 179 -52.77 -0.11 2.09
C THR A 179 -51.28 0.10 1.85
N ARG A 180 -50.90 1.22 1.23
CA ARG A 180 -49.50 1.49 0.89
C ARG A 180 -48.63 1.75 2.13
N TRP A 181 -49.20 2.37 3.16
CA TRP A 181 -48.54 2.50 4.46
C TRP A 181 -48.27 1.14 5.11
N CYS A 182 -49.23 0.22 5.06
CA CYS A 182 -49.05 -1.14 5.59
C CYS A 182 -47.96 -1.90 4.82
N GLU A 183 -48.01 -1.89 3.49
CA GLU A 183 -46.99 -2.55 2.65
C GLU A 183 -45.57 -2.06 2.94
N LEU A 184 -45.41 -0.75 3.12
CA LEU A 184 -44.11 -0.16 3.43
C LEU A 184 -43.64 -0.48 4.84
N SER A 185 -44.56 -0.51 5.80
CA SER A 185 -44.25 -0.90 7.18
C SER A 185 -43.76 -2.34 7.24
N ASP A 186 -44.39 -3.25 6.50
CA ASP A 186 -43.98 -4.66 6.39
C ASP A 186 -42.64 -4.82 5.65
N GLU A 187 -42.42 -4.05 4.58
CA GLU A 187 -41.15 -4.01 3.83
C GLU A 187 -39.98 -3.59 4.73
N PHE A 188 -40.21 -2.66 5.65
CA PHE A 188 -39.18 -2.20 6.61
C PHE A 188 -39.04 -3.11 7.84
N TYR A 189 -40.07 -3.88 8.22
CA TYR A 189 -40.02 -4.77 9.39
C TYR A 189 -39.28 -6.08 9.12
N ASN A 190 -39.36 -6.62 7.90
CA ASN A 190 -38.78 -7.93 7.54
C ASN A 190 -37.27 -7.90 7.24
N ASP A 191 -36.59 -6.76 7.42
CA ASP A 191 -35.20 -6.58 6.97
C ASP A 191 -34.13 -7.18 7.91
N GLU A 192 -34.49 -7.73 9.08
CA GLU A 192 -33.55 -8.53 9.87
C GLU A 192 -33.36 -9.95 9.29
N GLY A 193 -34.28 -10.47 8.46
CA GLY A 193 -34.28 -11.87 7.99
C GLY A 193 -34.03 -12.10 6.50
N ASP A 194 -34.16 -11.09 5.63
CA ASP A 194 -34.19 -11.28 4.16
C ASP A 194 -33.02 -10.61 3.42
N ILE A 195 -31.88 -10.43 4.09
CA ILE A 195 -30.59 -10.16 3.43
C ILE A 195 -30.01 -11.51 2.97
N GLY A 196 -30.71 -12.14 2.02
CA GLY A 196 -30.31 -13.42 1.44
C GLY A 196 -29.02 -13.33 0.60
N PRO A 197 -28.46 -14.48 0.19
CA PRO A 197 -27.15 -14.59 -0.49
C PRO A 197 -27.06 -13.84 -1.83
N THR A 198 -28.18 -13.37 -2.37
CA THR A 198 -28.33 -12.74 -3.68
C THR A 198 -28.33 -11.21 -3.64
N SER A 199 -28.27 -10.57 -2.46
CA SER A 199 -28.02 -9.13 -2.39
C SER A 199 -26.55 -8.88 -2.73
N SER A 200 -26.31 -8.74 -4.04
CA SER A 200 -25.03 -8.43 -4.70
C SER A 200 -24.15 -7.53 -3.83
N GLY A 201 -22.87 -7.86 -3.66
CA GLY A 201 -21.86 -7.25 -2.77
C GLY A 201 -21.55 -5.76 -2.97
N ARG A 202 -22.55 -4.93 -3.24
CA ARG A 202 -22.44 -3.51 -3.56
C ARG A 202 -22.42 -2.58 -2.34
N SER A 203 -22.78 -3.07 -1.14
CA SER A 203 -22.77 -2.25 0.08
C SER A 203 -22.43 -3.01 1.35
N ARG A 204 -21.43 -3.88 1.26
CA ARG A 204 -20.74 -4.36 2.46
C ARG A 204 -19.68 -3.31 2.79
N ASN A 205 -19.80 -2.71 3.98
CA ASN A 205 -18.72 -1.90 4.54
C ASN A 205 -17.99 -2.74 5.58
N PHE A 206 -16.69 -2.54 5.65
CA PHE A 206 -15.79 -3.21 6.57
C PHE A 206 -15.15 -2.17 7.47
N ASP A 207 -14.82 -2.53 8.70
CA ASP A 207 -13.97 -1.67 9.53
C ASP A 207 -12.54 -1.64 8.98
N VAL A 208 -11.89 -0.49 9.12
CA VAL A 208 -10.53 -0.22 8.63
C VAL A 208 -9.54 -1.26 9.15
N GLU A 209 -9.56 -1.55 10.46
CA GLU A 209 -8.66 -2.50 11.11
C GLU A 209 -8.82 -3.92 10.54
N SER A 210 -10.05 -4.40 10.29
CA SER A 210 -10.27 -5.74 9.73
C SER A 210 -9.72 -5.89 8.31
N VAL A 211 -9.81 -4.84 7.49
CA VAL A 211 -9.24 -4.81 6.13
C VAL A 211 -7.73 -4.82 6.18
N LEU A 212 -7.13 -4.00 7.04
CA LEU A 212 -5.68 -3.94 7.23
C LEU A 212 -5.13 -5.25 7.81
N ALA A 213 -5.83 -5.87 8.76
CA ALA A 213 -5.45 -7.16 9.34
C ALA A 213 -5.49 -8.29 8.32
N ALA A 214 -6.46 -8.29 7.40
CA ALA A 214 -6.47 -9.21 6.26
C ALA A 214 -5.26 -9.00 5.36
N GLY A 215 -4.91 -7.74 5.05
CA GLY A 215 -3.72 -7.40 4.25
C GLY A 215 -2.44 -7.91 4.89
N LEU A 216 -2.27 -7.68 6.19
CA LEU A 216 -1.12 -8.16 6.98
C LEU A 216 -1.02 -9.68 6.98
N ALA A 217 -2.15 -10.39 7.16
CA ALA A 217 -2.16 -11.85 7.12
C ALA A 217 -1.75 -12.41 5.74
N VAL A 218 -2.15 -11.75 4.64
CA VAL A 218 -1.72 -12.10 3.28
C VAL A 218 -0.21 -11.88 3.10
N VAL A 219 0.30 -10.69 3.44
CA VAL A 219 1.73 -10.38 3.33
C VAL A 219 2.57 -11.32 4.17
N ARG A 220 2.12 -11.66 5.37
CA ARG A 220 2.81 -12.61 6.25
C ARG A 220 2.89 -14.01 5.65
N LYS A 221 1.85 -14.45 4.96
CA LYS A 221 1.78 -15.79 4.36
C LYS A 221 2.62 -15.87 3.08
N ASP A 222 2.53 -14.85 2.24
CA ASP A 222 3.14 -14.85 0.91
C ASP A 222 4.55 -14.23 0.91
N GLY A 223 4.93 -13.56 2.01
CA GLY A 223 6.22 -12.87 2.19
C GLY A 223 6.31 -11.50 1.52
N HIS A 224 5.32 -11.14 0.70
CA HIS A 224 5.32 -9.89 -0.06
C HIS A 224 3.89 -9.45 -0.42
N TRP A 225 3.76 -8.20 -0.88
CA TRP A 225 2.51 -7.66 -1.41
C TRP A 225 2.55 -7.63 -2.94
N ILE A 226 1.51 -8.14 -3.60
CA ILE A 226 1.37 -8.14 -5.06
C ILE A 226 0.12 -7.34 -5.44
N SER A 227 0.29 -6.31 -6.27
CA SER A 227 -0.83 -5.57 -6.86
C SER A 227 -1.51 -6.37 -7.98
N ARG A 228 -2.73 -5.97 -8.38
CA ARG A 228 -3.41 -6.61 -9.52
C ARG A 228 -2.63 -6.48 -10.82
N GLU A 229 -1.99 -5.34 -11.02
CA GLU A 229 -1.19 -5.06 -12.21
C GLU A 229 0.07 -5.93 -12.25
N ALA A 230 0.78 -6.04 -11.12
CA ALA A 230 1.96 -6.90 -11.01
C ALA A 230 1.64 -8.40 -11.15
N ALA A 231 0.44 -8.83 -10.75
CA ALA A 231 0.02 -10.22 -10.88
C ALA A 231 -0.26 -10.65 -12.33
N GLY A 232 -0.59 -9.70 -13.21
CA GLY A 232 -0.98 -9.96 -14.61
C GLY A 232 -2.26 -10.81 -14.73
N ASP A 233 -2.56 -11.27 -15.95
CA ASP A 233 -3.83 -11.93 -16.30
C ASP A 233 -4.07 -13.30 -15.62
N PHE A 234 -3.02 -13.93 -15.10
CA PHE A 234 -3.06 -15.30 -14.57
C PHE A 234 -2.55 -15.45 -13.12
N GLY A 235 -2.12 -14.36 -12.48
CA GLY A 235 -1.63 -14.37 -11.10
C GLY A 235 -2.74 -14.06 -10.08
N ASN A 236 -2.61 -14.61 -8.87
CA ASN A 236 -3.45 -14.19 -7.74
C ASN A 236 -2.83 -12.96 -7.09
N SER A 237 -3.53 -11.83 -7.11
CA SER A 237 -3.08 -10.63 -6.42
C SER A 237 -3.36 -10.69 -4.91
N SER A 238 -2.53 -10.02 -4.10
CA SER A 238 -2.79 -9.90 -2.66
C SER A 238 -4.13 -9.22 -2.39
N VAL A 239 -4.55 -8.32 -3.28
CA VAL A 239 -5.86 -7.67 -3.23
C VAL A 239 -7.00 -8.68 -3.31
N ASP A 240 -6.95 -9.62 -4.25
CA ASP A 240 -8.03 -10.60 -4.44
C ASP A 240 -8.09 -11.58 -3.26
N MET A 241 -6.92 -11.95 -2.71
CA MET A 241 -6.84 -12.75 -1.48
C MET A 241 -7.44 -12.03 -0.27
N VAL A 242 -7.16 -10.73 -0.09
CA VAL A 242 -7.80 -9.92 0.96
C VAL A 242 -9.31 -9.93 0.81
N GLN A 243 -9.83 -9.72 -0.41
CA GLN A 243 -11.26 -9.73 -0.66
C GLN A 243 -11.89 -11.11 -0.40
N GLN A 244 -11.18 -12.20 -0.72
CA GLN A 244 -11.60 -13.56 -0.40
C GLN A 244 -11.66 -13.79 1.12
N LEU A 245 -10.68 -13.31 1.88
CA LEU A 245 -10.69 -13.40 3.34
C LEU A 245 -11.85 -12.62 3.96
N LEU A 246 -12.08 -11.39 3.52
CA LEU A 246 -13.16 -10.54 4.03
C LEU A 246 -14.55 -11.08 3.71
N THR A 247 -14.69 -11.90 2.67
CA THR A 247 -15.96 -12.52 2.28
C THR A 247 -16.13 -13.95 2.80
N ASN A 248 -15.08 -14.55 3.38
CA ASN A 248 -15.12 -15.89 3.97
C ASN A 248 -14.54 -15.89 5.40
N PRO A 249 -15.38 -15.77 6.42
CA PRO A 249 -14.91 -15.57 7.80
C PRO A 249 -14.32 -16.81 8.45
N LYS A 250 -14.66 -18.01 7.96
CA LYS A 250 -13.96 -19.22 8.42
C LYS A 250 -12.49 -19.14 8.04
N ILE A 251 -12.19 -18.67 6.83
CA ILE A 251 -10.80 -18.49 6.40
C ILE A 251 -10.19 -17.29 7.15
N TYR A 252 -10.91 -16.19 7.30
CA TYR A 252 -10.44 -15.01 8.05
C TYR A 252 -9.99 -15.36 9.47
N ILE A 253 -10.86 -16.00 10.27
CA ILE A 253 -10.56 -16.33 11.67
C ILE A 253 -9.38 -17.31 11.79
N ASN A 254 -9.24 -18.21 10.83
CA ASN A 254 -8.16 -19.19 10.84
C ASN A 254 -6.82 -18.60 10.39
N LEU A 255 -6.83 -17.55 9.55
CA LEU A 255 -5.61 -17.00 8.97
C LEU A 255 -5.13 -15.74 9.68
N VAL A 256 -6.04 -14.86 10.11
CA VAL A 256 -5.72 -13.59 10.76
C VAL A 256 -5.43 -13.83 12.23
N GLU A 257 -4.21 -13.53 12.64
CA GLU A 257 -3.73 -13.70 14.01
C GLU A 257 -3.87 -12.41 14.83
N GLU A 258 -3.80 -12.49 16.16
CA GLU A 258 -3.86 -11.30 17.03
C GLU A 258 -2.75 -10.29 16.76
N LYS A 259 -1.57 -10.76 16.32
CA LYS A 259 -0.47 -9.86 15.90
C LYS A 259 -0.81 -9.05 14.66
N ASP A 260 -1.58 -9.63 13.73
CA ASP A 260 -2.02 -8.93 12.51
C ASP A 260 -3.06 -7.85 12.89
N LYS A 261 -3.93 -8.13 13.86
CA LYS A 261 -4.88 -7.13 14.39
C LYS A 261 -4.19 -5.99 15.13
N ALA A 262 -3.17 -6.30 15.93
CA ALA A 262 -2.38 -5.29 16.63
C ALA A 262 -1.64 -4.36 15.64
N ALA A 263 -0.96 -4.94 14.64
CA ALA A 263 -0.30 -4.17 13.60
C ALA A 263 -1.31 -3.39 12.71
N ALA A 264 -2.50 -3.94 12.44
CA ALA A 264 -3.54 -3.24 11.71
C ALA A 264 -3.98 -1.95 12.42
N LYS A 265 -4.07 -1.99 13.75
CA LYS A 265 -4.34 -0.81 14.56
C LYS A 265 -3.22 0.22 14.46
N GLU A 266 -1.96 -0.20 14.54
CA GLU A 266 -0.82 0.70 14.36
C GLU A 266 -0.81 1.40 12.99
N ILE A 267 -1.15 0.65 11.92
CA ILE A 267 -1.26 1.21 10.57
C ILE A 267 -2.45 2.19 10.48
N SER A 268 -3.59 1.84 11.07
CA SER A 268 -4.76 2.72 11.11
C SER A 268 -4.46 4.03 11.85
N ASP A 269 -3.84 3.96 13.03
CA ASP A 269 -3.44 5.12 13.82
C ASP A 269 -2.39 5.96 13.06
N TRP A 270 -1.45 5.30 12.37
CA TRP A 270 -0.48 5.98 11.53
C TRP A 270 -1.14 6.75 10.38
N LEU A 271 -2.05 6.14 9.62
CA LEU A 271 -2.78 6.78 8.51
C LEU A 271 -3.57 8.02 8.97
N CYS A 272 -4.10 7.98 10.19
CA CYS A 272 -4.88 9.05 10.79
C CYS A 272 -4.02 10.08 11.57
N SER A 273 -2.70 9.90 11.65
CA SER A 273 -1.82 10.79 12.40
C SER A 273 -1.36 12.01 11.59
N ASP A 274 -1.05 13.11 12.28
CA ASP A 274 -0.44 14.31 11.67
C ASP A 274 0.94 14.04 11.05
N ASN A 275 1.57 12.93 11.44
CA ASN A 275 2.87 12.51 10.93
C ASN A 275 2.77 11.72 9.60
N TYR A 276 1.56 11.41 9.13
CA TYR A 276 1.37 10.76 7.84
C TYR A 276 1.65 11.74 6.71
N ASP A 277 2.82 11.61 6.10
CA ASP A 277 3.18 12.40 4.93
C ASP A 277 2.51 11.82 3.67
N VAL A 278 1.59 12.61 3.10
CA VAL A 278 0.95 12.31 1.82
C VAL A 278 1.90 12.46 0.63
N LYS A 279 3.08 13.09 0.82
CA LYS A 279 4.14 13.29 -0.18
C LYS A 279 3.64 13.91 -1.50
N GLY A 280 2.57 14.70 -1.44
CA GLY A 280 1.89 15.24 -2.63
C GLY A 280 1.20 14.18 -3.52
N SER A 281 1.10 12.93 -3.07
CA SER A 281 0.51 11.81 -3.81
C SER A 281 -0.99 11.69 -3.55
N LEU A 282 -1.78 11.72 -4.61
CA LEU A 282 -3.23 11.50 -4.56
C LEU A 282 -3.57 10.12 -3.98
N PHE A 283 -2.75 9.12 -4.30
CA PHE A 283 -2.91 7.76 -3.77
C PHE A 283 -2.84 7.74 -2.24
N ARG A 284 -1.80 8.35 -1.65
CA ARG A 284 -1.62 8.44 -0.19
C ARG A 284 -2.71 9.28 0.47
N SER A 285 -3.12 10.39 -0.16
CA SER A 285 -4.26 11.20 0.29
C SER A 285 -5.56 10.39 0.35
N ASN A 286 -5.81 9.51 -0.62
CA ASN A 286 -6.99 8.65 -0.64
C ASN A 286 -6.96 7.58 0.46
N LEU A 287 -5.79 7.01 0.77
CA LEU A 287 -5.64 6.07 1.88
C LEU A 287 -6.01 6.72 3.22
N GLN A 288 -5.49 7.92 3.48
CA GLN A 288 -5.82 8.70 4.67
C GLN A 288 -7.31 9.04 4.73
N ALA A 289 -7.92 9.46 3.63
CA ALA A 289 -9.35 9.76 3.59
C ALA A 289 -10.24 8.54 3.90
N ILE A 290 -9.88 7.36 3.39
CA ILE A 290 -10.60 6.11 3.68
C ILE A 290 -10.41 5.70 5.14
N ALA A 291 -9.21 5.81 5.69
CA ALA A 291 -8.93 5.51 7.09
C ALA A 291 -9.71 6.44 8.05
N MET A 292 -9.68 7.75 7.79
CA MET A 292 -10.38 8.77 8.60
C MET A 292 -11.91 8.61 8.56
N ARG A 293 -12.46 8.09 7.45
CA ARG A 293 -13.88 7.78 7.35
C ARG A 293 -14.29 6.66 8.33
N GLY A 294 -13.38 5.74 8.67
CA GLY A 294 -13.62 4.64 9.60
C GLY A 294 -14.43 3.45 9.04
N ASP A 295 -15.03 3.59 7.85
CA ASP A 295 -15.75 2.52 7.15
C ASP A 295 -15.32 2.38 5.68
N VAL A 296 -15.13 1.14 5.26
CA VAL A 296 -14.48 0.80 3.99
C VAL A 296 -15.46 0.04 3.08
N PRO A 297 -15.96 0.65 2.00
CA PRO A 297 -16.78 -0.06 1.03
C PRO A 297 -16.02 -1.26 0.43
N PHE A 298 -16.71 -2.37 0.14
CA PHE A 298 -16.09 -3.58 -0.42
C PHE A 298 -15.20 -3.31 -1.65
N LYS A 299 -15.62 -2.40 -2.54
CA LYS A 299 -14.82 -2.02 -3.73
C LYS A 299 -13.49 -1.33 -3.40
N MET A 300 -13.38 -0.74 -2.21
CA MET A 300 -12.20 -0.01 -1.73
C MET A 300 -11.34 -0.84 -0.77
N THR A 301 -11.73 -2.07 -0.40
CA THR A 301 -10.97 -2.89 0.55
C THR A 301 -9.59 -3.22 0.02
N GLY A 302 -9.48 -3.54 -1.27
CA GLY A 302 -8.21 -3.77 -1.96
C GLY A 302 -7.30 -2.54 -2.02
N PHE A 303 -7.90 -1.36 -2.13
CA PHE A 303 -7.16 -0.11 -2.13
C PHE A 303 -6.61 0.18 -0.74
N LEU A 304 -7.44 0.10 0.31
CA LEU A 304 -6.98 0.33 1.68
C LEU A 304 -5.95 -0.71 2.14
N SER A 305 -6.11 -1.99 1.79
CA SER A 305 -5.16 -3.03 2.21
C SER A 305 -3.76 -2.85 1.62
N SER A 306 -3.62 -2.13 0.51
CA SER A 306 -2.31 -1.73 -0.02
C SER A 306 -1.51 -0.81 0.92
N ALA A 307 -2.16 -0.15 1.89
CA ALA A 307 -1.49 0.65 2.91
C ALA A 307 -0.48 -0.16 3.74
N VAL A 308 -0.65 -1.50 3.82
CA VAL A 308 0.30 -2.40 4.47
C VAL A 308 1.68 -2.32 3.81
N ALA A 309 1.74 -2.37 2.48
CA ALA A 309 2.99 -2.25 1.73
C ALA A 309 3.63 -0.86 1.91
N VAL A 310 2.79 0.19 1.85
CA VAL A 310 3.25 1.58 2.03
C VAL A 310 3.85 1.78 3.42
N TRP A 311 3.22 1.23 4.46
CA TRP A 311 3.71 1.31 5.83
C TRP A 311 5.05 0.61 5.99
N HIS A 312 5.21 -0.61 5.47
CA HIS A 312 6.49 -1.33 5.53
C HIS A 312 7.63 -0.58 4.84
N ASN A 313 7.37 0.02 3.66
CA ASN A 313 8.36 0.81 2.95
C ASN A 313 8.78 2.06 3.74
N ASP A 314 7.82 2.79 4.30
CA ASP A 314 8.11 3.96 5.12
C ASP A 314 8.87 3.57 6.40
N GLN A 315 8.54 2.44 7.05
CA GLN A 315 9.31 1.94 8.20
C GLN A 315 10.74 1.54 7.81
N ALA A 316 10.93 0.88 6.67
CA ALA A 316 12.25 0.51 6.17
C ALA A 316 13.09 1.76 5.86
N ASP A 317 12.50 2.79 5.26
CA ASP A 317 13.16 4.07 5.02
C ASP A 317 13.54 4.78 6.32
N LEU A 318 12.65 4.77 7.32
CA LEU A 318 12.95 5.30 8.65
C LEU A 318 14.09 4.53 9.31
N GLN A 319 14.14 3.20 9.18
CA GLN A 319 15.24 2.38 9.68
C GLN A 319 16.54 2.68 8.95
N LYS A 320 16.54 2.80 7.61
CA LYS A 320 17.72 3.19 6.82
C LYS A 320 18.24 4.58 7.24
N LYS A 321 17.34 5.55 7.44
CA LYS A 321 17.68 6.89 7.93
C LYS A 321 18.22 6.89 9.35
N LYS A 322 17.70 6.01 10.24
CA LYS A 322 18.22 5.84 11.61
C LYS A 322 19.58 5.12 11.64
N ALA A 323 19.78 4.13 10.78
CA ALA A 323 21.03 3.37 10.68
C ALA A 323 22.17 4.22 10.09
N ASN A 324 21.84 5.10 9.14
CA ASN A 324 22.78 6.06 8.55
C ASN A 324 22.30 7.49 8.83
N PRO A 325 22.48 8.01 10.06
CA PRO A 325 22.06 9.36 10.41
C PRO A 325 22.79 10.36 9.51
N VAL A 326 22.02 11.09 8.69
CA VAL A 326 22.57 12.10 7.81
C VAL A 326 23.00 13.29 8.66
N VAL A 327 24.31 13.55 8.69
CA VAL A 327 24.84 14.71 9.42
C VAL A 327 24.44 15.98 8.68
N SER A 328 23.53 16.73 9.31
CA SER A 328 23.06 18.04 8.85
C SER A 328 23.99 19.13 9.38
N MET A 329 24.98 19.52 8.58
CA MET A 329 26.02 20.47 8.98
C MET A 329 26.48 21.35 7.81
N LYS A 330 26.75 22.63 8.11
CA LYS A 330 27.37 23.59 7.18
C LYS A 330 28.90 23.53 7.33
N LEU A 331 29.62 23.46 6.22
CA LEU A 331 31.08 23.47 6.22
C LEU A 331 31.62 24.80 5.69
N GLY A 332 32.41 25.50 6.52
CA GLY A 332 32.98 26.81 6.21
C GLY A 332 31.95 27.92 6.06
N ASN A 333 32.41 29.13 5.79
CA ASN A 333 31.57 30.27 5.44
C ASN A 333 31.51 30.45 3.91
N CYS A 334 30.48 31.13 3.41
CA CYS A 334 30.43 31.52 1.99
C CYS A 334 31.69 32.28 1.58
N ASP A 335 32.19 32.00 0.37
CA ASP A 335 33.45 32.49 -0.22
C ASP A 335 34.73 32.05 0.51
N GLU A 336 34.63 31.14 1.48
CA GLU A 336 35.80 30.52 2.11
C GLU A 336 36.35 29.37 1.25
N LYS A 337 37.67 29.19 1.30
CA LYS A 337 38.34 28.06 0.66
C LYS A 337 38.37 26.87 1.62
N LEU A 338 37.81 25.75 1.19
CA LEU A 338 37.76 24.51 1.93
C LEU A 338 38.71 23.48 1.31
N THR A 339 39.54 22.84 2.14
CA THR A 339 40.44 21.74 1.74
C THR A 339 40.26 20.57 2.70
N LEU A 340 39.81 19.43 2.19
CA LEU A 340 39.49 18.24 2.98
C LEU A 340 39.46 16.97 2.13
N SER A 341 39.33 15.81 2.77
CA SER A 341 39.10 14.54 2.06
C SER A 341 37.62 14.20 2.00
N ALA A 342 37.09 14.05 0.79
CA ALA A 342 35.68 13.79 0.54
C ALA A 342 35.48 12.50 -0.27
N LYS A 343 34.53 11.69 0.17
CA LYS A 343 34.03 10.53 -0.58
C LYS A 343 32.97 10.96 -1.58
N VAL A 344 33.06 10.47 -2.81
CA VAL A 344 32.02 10.66 -3.83
C VAL A 344 30.90 9.66 -3.55
N GLU A 345 29.76 10.16 -3.11
CA GLU A 345 28.61 9.31 -2.80
C GLU A 345 27.82 8.97 -4.07
N LYS A 346 27.62 9.95 -4.94
CA LYS A 346 26.84 9.80 -6.18
C LYS A 346 27.17 10.91 -7.17
N ILE A 347 27.12 10.62 -8.46
CA ILE A 347 27.22 11.56 -9.57
C ILE A 347 25.95 11.45 -10.40
N ILE A 348 25.19 12.55 -10.45
CA ILE A 348 23.94 12.61 -11.23
C ILE A 348 24.21 13.46 -12.47
N VAL A 349 24.02 12.86 -13.64
CA VAL A 349 24.15 13.55 -14.92
C VAL A 349 22.88 14.35 -15.17
N LEU A 350 23.02 15.67 -15.37
CA LEU A 350 21.92 16.58 -15.65
C LEU A 350 22.07 17.15 -17.05
N GLU A 351 21.02 17.10 -17.85
CA GLU A 351 20.94 17.79 -19.14
C GLU A 351 20.32 19.17 -18.95
N ASN A 352 20.93 20.19 -19.55
CA ASN A 352 20.41 21.55 -19.59
C ASN A 352 20.53 22.13 -20.99
N ASP A 353 19.89 23.29 -21.23
CA ASP A 353 19.84 23.97 -22.54
C ASP A 353 21.24 24.30 -23.12
N PHE A 354 22.29 24.26 -22.30
CA PHE A 354 23.67 24.59 -22.65
C PHE A 354 24.61 23.36 -22.65
N GLY A 355 24.08 22.16 -22.45
CA GLY A 355 24.80 20.89 -22.46
C GLY A 355 24.62 20.07 -21.19
N THR A 356 25.52 19.11 -20.98
CA THR A 356 25.47 18.20 -19.84
C THR A 356 26.30 18.74 -18.67
N SER A 357 25.76 18.65 -17.45
CA SER A 357 26.48 18.96 -16.20
C SER A 357 26.36 17.81 -15.22
N ASP A 358 27.47 17.44 -14.58
CA ASP A 358 27.48 16.47 -13.50
C ASP A 358 27.20 17.17 -12.15
N MET A 359 26.20 16.69 -11.42
CA MET A 359 25.99 17.03 -10.01
C MET A 359 26.62 15.94 -9.14
N THR A 360 27.77 16.25 -8.54
CA THR A 360 28.50 15.36 -7.65
C THR A 360 28.08 15.59 -6.20
N ILE A 361 27.59 14.55 -5.55
CA ILE A 361 27.30 14.50 -4.11
C ILE A 361 28.54 13.95 -3.40
N LEU A 362 29.06 14.74 -2.47
CA LEU A 362 30.28 14.48 -1.72
C LEU A 362 29.95 14.39 -0.23
N LYS A 363 30.65 13.51 0.49
CA LYS A 363 30.62 13.43 1.95
C LYS A 363 32.01 13.64 2.51
N ASP A 364 32.14 14.58 3.45
CA ASP A 364 33.40 14.76 4.16
C ASP A 364 33.72 13.53 4.99
N THR A 365 34.94 13.02 4.91
CA THR A 365 35.35 11.81 5.62
C THR A 365 35.41 12.03 7.14
N ALA A 366 35.72 13.25 7.60
CA ALA A 366 35.84 13.56 9.02
C ALA A 366 34.48 13.86 9.68
N SER A 367 33.71 14.79 9.11
CA SER A 367 32.44 15.24 9.68
C SER A 367 31.21 14.50 9.17
N GLN A 368 31.33 13.72 8.08
CA GLN A 368 30.21 13.14 7.33
C GLN A 368 29.25 14.19 6.74
N ALA A 369 29.61 15.48 6.78
CA ALA A 369 28.77 16.55 6.25
C ALA A 369 28.66 16.48 4.72
N LYS A 370 27.45 16.77 4.23
CA LYS A 370 27.11 16.67 2.81
C LYS A 370 27.53 17.93 2.05
N MET A 371 28.17 17.72 0.90
CA MET A 371 28.54 18.76 -0.04
C MET A 371 28.01 18.44 -1.44
N ILE A 372 27.67 19.48 -2.19
CA ILE A 372 27.25 19.35 -3.59
C ILE A 372 28.15 20.20 -4.47
N TRP A 373 28.61 19.62 -5.56
CA TRP A 373 29.39 20.32 -6.57
C TRP A 373 28.80 20.08 -7.96
N PHE A 374 28.58 21.17 -8.69
CA PHE A 374 28.19 21.12 -10.11
C PHE A 374 29.42 21.30 -10.98
N ASN A 375 29.70 20.31 -11.82
CA ASN A 375 30.77 20.33 -12.81
C ASN A 375 30.19 20.32 -14.22
N SER A 376 30.43 21.40 -14.98
CA SER A 376 30.08 21.48 -16.40
C SER A 376 31.23 21.06 -17.33
N GLY A 377 32.37 20.67 -16.78
CA GLY A 377 33.53 20.18 -17.53
C GLY A 377 33.62 18.65 -17.58
N LYS A 378 34.72 18.15 -18.16
CA LYS A 378 35.03 16.71 -18.17
C LYS A 378 35.01 16.16 -16.73
N ARG A 379 34.38 15.00 -16.53
CA ARG A 379 34.37 14.29 -15.25
C ARG A 379 35.80 13.93 -14.84
N THR A 380 36.09 14.02 -13.55
CA THR A 380 37.44 13.76 -13.03
C THR A 380 37.46 12.84 -11.81
N MET A 381 36.29 12.44 -11.33
CA MET A 381 36.12 11.61 -10.14
C MET A 381 35.21 10.42 -10.46
N PHE A 382 35.32 9.37 -9.67
CA PHE A 382 34.58 8.12 -9.76
C PHE A 382 33.71 7.94 -8.51
N GLU A 383 32.52 7.35 -8.68
CA GLU A 383 31.63 7.09 -7.55
C GLU A 383 32.22 6.06 -6.58
N GLY A 384 32.03 6.29 -5.28
CA GLY A 384 32.54 5.42 -4.21
C GLY A 384 33.95 5.76 -3.72
N ASP A 385 34.75 6.47 -4.52
CA ASP A 385 36.14 6.79 -4.19
C ASP A 385 36.27 8.05 -3.33
N THR A 386 37.42 8.17 -2.66
CA THR A 386 37.75 9.33 -1.81
C THR A 386 38.84 10.17 -2.47
N TYR A 387 38.67 11.48 -2.44
CA TYR A 387 39.58 12.45 -3.05
C TYR A 387 39.97 13.50 -2.03
N HIS A 388 41.21 13.99 -2.11
CA HIS A 388 41.60 15.19 -1.39
C HIS A 388 41.25 16.41 -2.24
N ILE A 389 40.15 17.06 -1.87
CA ILE A 389 39.55 18.13 -2.65
C ILE A 389 39.89 19.50 -2.05
N THR A 390 39.92 20.49 -2.93
CA THR A 390 39.98 21.90 -2.59
C THR A 390 38.93 22.65 -3.40
N GLY A 391 38.01 23.36 -2.75
CA GLY A 391 36.93 24.10 -3.39
C GLY A 391 36.58 25.39 -2.64
N MET A 392 35.79 26.25 -3.28
CA MET A 392 35.25 27.46 -2.66
C MET A 392 33.79 27.22 -2.24
N VAL A 393 33.44 27.57 -1.01
CA VAL A 393 32.06 27.49 -0.53
C VAL A 393 31.23 28.55 -1.25
N LYS A 394 30.25 28.11 -2.04
CA LYS A 394 29.37 28.98 -2.83
C LYS A 394 28.13 29.41 -2.05
N SER A 395 27.50 28.46 -1.36
CA SER A 395 26.29 28.69 -0.56
C SER A 395 26.03 27.50 0.37
N HIS A 396 25.14 27.69 1.34
CA HIS A 396 24.52 26.59 2.09
C HIS A 396 23.04 26.53 1.72
N GLU A 397 22.54 25.32 1.51
CA GLU A 397 21.15 25.06 1.15
C GLU A 397 20.62 23.99 2.12
N GLU A 398 19.34 24.06 2.47
CA GLU A 398 18.66 23.03 3.27
C GLU A 398 17.72 22.27 2.34
N ARG A 399 17.80 20.94 2.36
CA ARG A 399 16.94 20.05 1.58
C ARG A 399 16.50 18.90 2.45
N ASP A 400 15.19 18.69 2.54
CA ASP A 400 14.58 17.62 3.35
C ASP A 400 15.06 17.63 4.82
N GLY A 401 15.22 18.83 5.40
CA GLY A 401 15.73 19.03 6.77
C GLY A 401 17.25 18.85 6.95
N VAL A 402 17.99 18.65 5.85
CA VAL A 402 19.43 18.42 5.87
C VAL A 402 20.17 19.59 5.23
N TRP A 403 21.10 20.18 5.98
CA TRP A 403 22.03 21.17 5.47
C TRP A 403 23.07 20.53 4.54
N GLN A 404 23.25 21.14 3.38
CA GLN A 404 24.26 20.78 2.40
C GLN A 404 25.07 22.00 1.98
N THR A 405 26.38 21.82 1.81
CA THR A 405 27.31 22.89 1.42
C THR A 405 27.59 22.82 -0.07
N LYS A 406 27.24 23.87 -0.81
CA LYS A 406 27.48 23.94 -2.24
C LYS A 406 28.89 24.44 -2.49
N LEU A 407 29.68 23.67 -3.24
CA LEU A 407 31.05 24.02 -3.61
C LEU A 407 31.12 24.50 -5.06
N SER A 408 32.12 25.33 -5.34
CA SER A 408 32.50 25.77 -6.67
C SER A 408 34.02 25.67 -6.85
N ARG A 409 34.47 25.61 -8.11
CA ARG A 409 35.90 25.52 -8.47
C ARG A 409 36.64 24.39 -7.74
N VAL A 410 35.97 23.24 -7.58
CA VAL A 410 36.55 22.08 -6.91
C VAL A 410 37.67 21.51 -7.77
N ASN A 411 38.82 21.26 -7.15
CA ASN A 411 39.96 20.56 -7.70
C ASN A 411 40.38 19.43 -6.75
N SER A 412 40.99 18.38 -7.28
CA SER A 412 41.60 17.30 -6.48
C SER A 412 43.06 17.09 -6.90
N SER A 413 43.91 16.78 -5.92
CA SER A 413 45.30 16.37 -6.15
C SER A 413 45.39 15.11 -6.99
N GLU A 414 44.53 14.13 -6.71
CA GLU A 414 44.44 12.84 -7.41
C GLU A 414 44.05 13.04 -8.88
N ALA A 415 42.97 13.78 -9.13
CA ALA A 415 42.53 14.13 -10.48
C ALA A 415 43.62 14.90 -11.25
N ALA A 416 44.35 15.77 -10.56
CA ALA A 416 45.43 16.56 -11.15
C ALA A 416 46.68 15.74 -11.48
N LEU A 417 46.95 14.64 -10.74
CA LEU A 417 47.99 13.65 -11.03
C LEU A 417 47.59 12.78 -12.22
N GLN A 418 46.38 12.22 -12.21
CA GLN A 418 45.81 11.42 -13.30
C GLN A 418 45.86 12.16 -14.63
N LYS A 419 45.43 13.43 -14.65
CA LYS A 419 45.51 14.29 -15.84
C LYS A 419 46.95 14.46 -16.33
N LEU A 420 47.93 14.59 -15.43
CA LEU A 420 49.33 14.70 -15.85
C LEU A 420 49.81 13.41 -16.50
N ILE A 421 49.52 12.26 -15.90
CA ILE A 421 49.88 10.93 -16.44
C ILE A 421 49.27 10.75 -17.84
N SER A 422 47.99 11.12 -18.04
CA SER A 422 47.34 10.98 -19.35
C SER A 422 47.93 11.85 -20.47
N ILE A 423 48.55 13.00 -20.13
CA ILE A 423 49.07 13.96 -21.10
C ILE A 423 50.56 13.73 -21.35
N ASN A 424 51.30 13.47 -20.28
CA ASN A 424 52.75 13.33 -20.30
C ASN A 424 53.20 12.33 -19.23
N PRO A 425 53.17 11.02 -19.51
CA PRO A 425 53.53 9.97 -18.57
C PRO A 425 55.06 9.81 -18.42
N THR A 426 55.76 10.93 -18.20
CA THR A 426 57.21 10.98 -17.98
C THR A 426 57.54 11.40 -16.55
N PHE A 427 58.64 10.85 -16.03
CA PHE A 427 59.08 11.16 -14.69
C PHE A 427 59.73 12.55 -14.67
N SER A 428 59.03 13.51 -14.06
CA SER A 428 59.39 14.93 -14.10
C SER A 428 59.11 15.62 -12.76
N LYS A 429 59.72 16.79 -12.52
CA LYS A 429 59.46 17.59 -11.31
C LYS A 429 57.97 17.90 -11.08
N PRO A 430 57.16 18.23 -12.13
CA PRO A 430 55.72 18.38 -11.97
C PRO A 430 55.00 17.10 -11.52
N PHE A 431 55.45 15.93 -11.96
CA PHE A 431 54.92 14.64 -11.52
C PHE A 431 55.22 14.40 -10.05
N GLU A 432 56.48 14.53 -9.63
CA GLU A 432 56.89 14.36 -8.23
C GLU A 432 56.09 15.27 -7.29
N LYS A 433 55.95 16.55 -7.66
CA LYS A 433 55.18 17.52 -6.87
C LYS A 433 53.71 17.14 -6.73
N LYS A 434 53.08 16.59 -7.78
CA LYS A 434 51.69 16.16 -7.74
C LYS A 434 51.52 14.87 -6.95
N LEU A 435 52.45 13.93 -7.10
CA LEU A 435 52.47 12.69 -6.34
C LEU A 435 52.54 12.97 -4.83
N GLN A 436 53.40 13.90 -4.42
CA GLN A 436 53.51 14.33 -3.01
C GLN A 436 52.25 14.99 -2.46
N ALA A 437 51.40 15.55 -3.32
CA ALA A 437 50.17 16.22 -2.91
C ALA A 437 48.97 15.26 -2.81
N VAL A 438 49.10 14.03 -3.32
CA VAL A 438 48.03 13.03 -3.30
C VAL A 438 47.94 12.39 -1.91
N ILE A 439 46.70 12.26 -1.43
CA ILE A 439 46.41 11.56 -0.16
C ILE A 439 45.79 10.19 -0.45
N HIS A 440 44.92 10.12 -1.46
CA HIS A 440 44.21 8.89 -1.84
C HIS A 440 44.77 8.35 -3.16
N ILE A 441 45.90 7.64 -3.08
CA ILE A 441 46.71 7.25 -4.26
C ILE A 441 45.96 6.39 -5.28
N ASP A 442 45.00 5.60 -4.81
CA ASP A 442 44.22 4.67 -5.61
C ASP A 442 42.88 5.24 -6.10
N ALA A 443 42.64 6.55 -5.91
CA ALA A 443 41.42 7.18 -6.39
C ALA A 443 41.35 7.09 -7.94
N ARG A 444 40.22 6.55 -8.43
CA ARG A 444 39.99 6.30 -9.85
C ARG A 444 39.64 7.58 -10.59
N ASP A 445 39.85 7.59 -11.90
CA ASP A 445 39.37 8.66 -12.76
C ASP A 445 37.93 8.39 -13.25
N GLN A 446 37.40 9.26 -14.11
CA GLN A 446 36.06 9.10 -14.70
C GLN A 446 35.85 7.81 -15.51
N THR A 447 36.91 7.09 -15.87
CA THR A 447 36.86 5.80 -16.59
C THR A 447 36.96 4.61 -15.66
N GLY A 448 37.09 4.84 -14.34
CA GLY A 448 37.28 3.80 -13.34
C GLY A 448 38.72 3.31 -13.22
N ASN A 449 39.70 4.04 -13.78
CA ASN A 449 41.10 3.62 -13.76
C ASN A 449 41.88 4.34 -12.66
N THR A 450 42.75 3.62 -11.94
CA THR A 450 43.71 4.22 -11.01
C THR A 450 44.88 4.88 -11.75
N ALA A 451 45.61 5.74 -11.04
CA ALA A 451 46.82 6.39 -11.59
C ALA A 451 47.87 5.34 -11.96
N LEU A 452 47.98 4.28 -11.14
CA LEU A 452 48.88 3.16 -11.38
C LEU A 452 48.49 2.38 -12.63
N PHE A 453 47.20 2.11 -12.83
CA PHE A 453 46.74 1.39 -14.02
C PHE A 453 47.04 2.16 -15.30
N ASN A 454 46.67 3.44 -15.34
CA ASN A 454 46.92 4.30 -16.50
C ASN A 454 48.43 4.40 -16.81
N ALA A 455 49.27 4.59 -15.79
CA ALA A 455 50.73 4.62 -15.97
C ALA A 455 51.29 3.28 -16.46
N SER A 456 50.77 2.16 -15.94
CA SER A 456 51.22 0.81 -16.30
C SER A 456 50.80 0.43 -17.72
N LEU A 457 49.60 0.82 -18.15
CA LEU A 457 49.13 0.65 -19.52
C LEU A 457 49.95 1.49 -20.51
N SER A 458 50.27 2.74 -20.17
CA SER A 458 51.16 3.54 -21.02
C SER A 458 52.58 2.96 -21.06
N TYR A 459 53.07 2.38 -19.95
CA TYR A 459 54.38 1.74 -19.90
C TYR A 459 54.44 0.48 -20.76
N SER A 460 53.44 -0.40 -20.68
CA SER A 460 53.39 -1.64 -21.48
C SER A 460 53.33 -1.36 -22.99
N ASN A 461 52.77 -0.21 -23.38
CA ASN A 461 52.74 0.30 -24.76
C ASN A 461 54.00 1.07 -25.17
N GLY A 462 55.01 1.19 -24.31
CA GLY A 462 56.26 1.93 -24.58
C GLY A 462 56.10 3.45 -24.60
N GLN A 463 55.01 3.97 -24.02
CA GLN A 463 54.66 5.40 -24.02
C GLN A 463 54.99 6.12 -22.71
N ALA A 464 55.24 5.38 -21.62
CA ALA A 464 55.56 5.95 -20.31
C ALA A 464 56.93 5.52 -19.79
N ASP A 465 57.52 6.37 -18.94
CA ASP A 465 58.72 6.01 -18.19
C ASP A 465 58.39 4.97 -17.11
N ARG A 466 59.13 3.86 -17.08
CA ARG A 466 59.08 2.88 -15.97
C ARG A 466 59.17 3.53 -14.58
N LYS A 467 59.92 4.63 -14.46
CA LYS A 467 60.10 5.39 -13.21
C LYS A 467 58.78 5.95 -12.66
N VAL A 468 57.81 6.28 -13.51
CA VAL A 468 56.48 6.74 -13.08
C VAL A 468 55.75 5.60 -12.35
N VAL A 469 55.72 4.40 -12.93
CA VAL A 469 55.09 3.22 -12.34
C VAL A 469 55.75 2.87 -11.00
N VAL A 470 57.08 2.81 -10.98
CA VAL A 470 57.84 2.52 -9.75
C VAL A 470 57.57 3.55 -8.64
N ALA A 471 57.44 4.84 -8.99
CA ALA A 471 57.14 5.88 -8.03
C ALA A 471 55.72 5.78 -7.45
N LEU A 472 54.74 5.40 -8.26
CA LEU A 472 53.36 5.17 -7.79
C LEU A 472 53.29 3.97 -6.84
N VAL A 473 53.94 2.86 -7.19
CA VAL A 473 54.05 1.69 -6.29
C VAL A 473 54.77 2.06 -4.99
N ALA A 474 55.85 2.84 -5.06
CA ALA A 474 56.56 3.31 -3.87
C ALA A 474 55.72 4.26 -3.00
N ALA A 475 54.75 4.96 -3.60
CA ALA A 475 53.78 5.79 -2.89
C ALA A 475 52.61 4.98 -2.29
N GLY A 476 52.62 3.65 -2.42
CA GLY A 476 51.62 2.76 -1.86
C GLY A 476 50.43 2.46 -2.76
N ALA A 477 50.52 2.73 -4.06
CA ALA A 477 49.45 2.39 -5.01
C ALA A 477 49.26 0.87 -5.11
N ASP A 478 48.02 0.43 -5.05
CA ASP A 478 47.63 -0.98 -5.06
C ASP A 478 47.53 -1.51 -6.52
N PRO A 479 48.38 -2.48 -6.91
CA PRO A 479 48.38 -3.05 -8.25
C PRO A 479 47.25 -4.04 -8.53
N SER A 480 46.53 -4.49 -7.49
CA SER A 480 45.46 -5.47 -7.57
C SER A 480 44.10 -4.88 -7.89
N ILE A 481 43.94 -3.56 -7.77
CA ILE A 481 42.68 -2.88 -8.07
C ILE A 481 42.28 -3.10 -9.53
N GLN A 482 41.12 -3.72 -9.71
CA GLN A 482 40.50 -3.93 -11.01
C GLN A 482 40.01 -2.60 -11.60
N CYS A 483 40.40 -2.35 -12.84
CA CYS A 483 40.19 -1.10 -13.57
C CYS A 483 39.62 -1.39 -14.98
N GLY A 484 38.80 -0.46 -15.48
CA GLY A 484 38.24 -0.52 -16.84
C GLY A 484 37.14 -1.58 -17.04
N GLN A 485 36.77 -1.84 -18.30
CA GLN A 485 35.63 -2.71 -18.67
C GLN A 485 35.94 -4.22 -18.67
N ASN A 486 37.21 -4.60 -18.58
CA ASN A 486 37.64 -6.01 -18.66
C ASN A 486 38.20 -6.52 -17.31
N ASP A 487 37.92 -5.81 -16.21
CA ASP A 487 38.42 -6.12 -14.87
C ASP A 487 39.95 -6.30 -14.78
N ALA A 488 40.69 -5.60 -15.67
CA ALA A 488 42.14 -5.68 -15.71
C ALA A 488 42.76 -4.83 -14.61
N CYS A 489 43.84 -5.30 -14.00
CA CYS A 489 44.57 -4.59 -12.95
C CYS A 489 45.94 -4.11 -13.46
N SER A 490 46.65 -3.34 -12.63
CA SER A 490 47.97 -2.81 -13.01
C SER A 490 48.99 -3.93 -13.19
N PHE A 491 48.86 -4.99 -12.41
CA PHE A 491 49.71 -6.18 -12.48
C PHE A 491 49.66 -6.84 -13.87
N ASP A 492 48.46 -6.96 -14.46
CA ASP A 492 48.29 -7.53 -15.81
C ASP A 492 49.12 -6.77 -16.85
N GLN A 493 49.23 -5.45 -16.70
CA GLN A 493 50.02 -4.62 -17.61
C GLN A 493 51.53 -4.84 -17.45
N TRP A 494 52.00 -5.10 -16.22
CA TRP A 494 53.40 -5.41 -15.96
C TRP A 494 53.80 -6.77 -16.53
N VAL A 495 52.87 -7.72 -16.40
CA VAL A 495 52.95 -9.03 -17.01
C VAL A 495 53.05 -8.92 -18.54
N VAL A 496 52.16 -8.17 -19.17
CA VAL A 496 52.20 -7.90 -20.62
C VAL A 496 53.51 -7.19 -21.00
N ALA A 497 54.02 -6.29 -20.17
CA ALA A 497 55.29 -5.61 -20.41
C ALA A 497 56.53 -6.51 -20.24
N GLY A 498 56.40 -7.67 -19.56
CA GLY A 498 57.53 -8.54 -19.21
C GLY A 498 58.47 -7.93 -18.16
N ASP A 499 57.97 -7.05 -17.28
CA ASP A 499 58.79 -6.38 -16.26
C ASP A 499 58.96 -7.28 -15.02
N SER A 500 59.98 -8.13 -15.04
CA SER A 500 60.18 -9.17 -14.03
C SER A 500 60.26 -8.64 -12.59
N GLU A 501 60.83 -7.45 -12.40
CA GLU A 501 60.93 -6.82 -11.09
C GLU A 501 59.58 -6.27 -10.61
N LEU A 502 58.79 -5.62 -11.46
CA LEU A 502 57.45 -5.17 -11.08
C LEU A 502 56.52 -6.35 -10.79
N ILE A 503 56.59 -7.42 -11.60
CA ILE A 503 55.84 -8.66 -11.38
C ILE A 503 56.19 -9.25 -10.01
N ARG A 504 57.48 -9.40 -9.68
CA ARG A 504 57.90 -9.91 -8.37
C ARG A 504 57.40 -9.05 -7.22
N ARG A 505 57.59 -7.72 -7.30
CA ARG A 505 57.11 -6.80 -6.25
C ARG A 505 55.59 -6.82 -6.10
N GLY A 506 54.85 -7.00 -7.19
CA GLY A 506 53.41 -7.19 -7.18
C GLY A 506 53.00 -8.42 -6.38
N ILE A 507 53.57 -9.59 -6.70
CA ILE A 507 53.28 -10.85 -6.00
C ILE A 507 53.70 -10.79 -4.52
N GLU A 508 54.86 -10.18 -4.21
CA GLU A 508 55.36 -10.02 -2.85
C GLU A 508 54.45 -9.13 -1.98
N SER A 509 53.86 -8.08 -2.57
CA SER A 509 52.97 -7.16 -1.85
C SER A 509 51.50 -7.60 -1.82
N HIS A 510 51.06 -8.33 -2.84
CA HIS A 510 49.67 -8.73 -3.08
C HIS A 510 49.62 -10.21 -3.52
N PRO A 511 49.82 -11.16 -2.57
CA PRO A 511 49.86 -12.60 -2.87
C PRO A 511 48.61 -13.15 -3.56
N GLU A 512 47.45 -12.53 -3.39
CA GLU A 512 46.19 -12.93 -4.02
C GLU A 512 46.21 -12.84 -5.56
N LEU A 513 47.09 -12.01 -6.14
CA LEU A 513 47.29 -11.91 -7.60
C LEU A 513 47.73 -13.25 -8.23
N THR A 514 48.33 -14.13 -7.43
CA THR A 514 48.74 -15.47 -7.85
C THR A 514 47.59 -16.39 -8.24
N LYS A 515 46.35 -16.06 -7.85
CA LYS A 515 45.15 -16.81 -8.24
C LYS A 515 44.78 -16.57 -9.70
N ALA A 516 44.93 -15.34 -10.19
CA ALA A 516 44.61 -14.97 -11.57
C ALA A 516 45.75 -15.35 -12.54
N TRP A 517 47.00 -15.29 -12.06
CA TRP A 517 48.20 -15.65 -12.82
C TRP A 517 48.87 -16.88 -12.23
N GLY A 518 48.35 -18.06 -12.60
CA GLY A 518 48.89 -19.34 -12.16
C GLY A 518 50.27 -19.68 -12.75
N ARG A 519 50.93 -20.69 -12.17
CA ARG A 519 52.27 -21.17 -12.58
C ARG A 519 52.41 -21.36 -14.09
N GLU A 520 51.45 -22.06 -14.70
CA GLU A 520 51.49 -22.37 -16.14
C GLU A 520 51.36 -21.10 -17.00
N MET A 521 50.53 -20.15 -16.58
CA MET A 521 50.34 -18.88 -17.30
C MET A 521 51.58 -17.99 -17.24
N LEU A 522 52.22 -17.90 -16.07
CA LEU A 522 53.47 -17.14 -15.91
C LEU A 522 54.66 -17.81 -16.61
N ALA A 523 54.70 -19.15 -16.62
CA ALA A 523 55.76 -19.91 -17.31
C ALA A 523 55.65 -19.86 -18.84
N ALA A 524 54.43 -19.70 -19.38
CA ALA A 524 54.16 -19.62 -20.82
C ALA A 524 54.40 -18.22 -21.43
N MET A 525 55.05 -17.30 -20.70
CA MET A 525 55.23 -15.92 -21.15
C MET A 525 56.44 -15.74 -22.06
N ASP A 526 56.17 -15.56 -23.35
CA ASP A 526 57.19 -15.32 -24.37
C ASP A 526 58.03 -14.04 -24.16
N ARG A 527 57.55 -13.09 -23.33
CA ARG A 527 58.19 -11.80 -23.08
C ARG A 527 59.16 -11.80 -21.90
N LEU A 528 59.24 -12.88 -21.12
CA LEU A 528 60.19 -13.02 -20.01
C LEU A 528 61.40 -13.85 -20.44
N SER A 529 62.59 -13.48 -19.96
CA SER A 529 63.75 -14.36 -20.13
C SER A 529 63.56 -15.64 -19.29
N PRO A 530 64.11 -16.80 -19.70
CA PRO A 530 63.99 -18.04 -18.93
C PRO A 530 64.45 -17.87 -17.47
N LYS A 531 65.50 -17.06 -17.24
CA LYS A 531 66.03 -16.76 -15.90
C LYS A 531 65.07 -15.90 -15.07
N ASP A 532 64.40 -14.92 -15.69
CA ASP A 532 63.42 -14.08 -15.00
C ASP A 532 62.15 -14.87 -14.67
N ALA A 533 61.71 -15.74 -15.58
CA ALA A 533 60.58 -16.64 -15.35
C ALA A 533 60.86 -17.59 -14.16
N GLU A 534 62.04 -18.21 -14.11
CA GLU A 534 62.47 -19.03 -12.96
C GLU A 534 62.45 -18.23 -11.64
N LEU A 535 62.92 -16.99 -11.65
CA LEU A 535 62.97 -16.15 -10.44
C LEU A 535 61.56 -15.76 -9.95
N ILE A 536 60.65 -15.43 -10.87
CA ILE A 536 59.24 -15.14 -10.55
C ILE A 536 58.57 -16.39 -9.97
N LEU A 537 58.77 -17.54 -10.59
CA LEU A 537 58.22 -18.82 -10.13
C LEU A 537 58.75 -19.19 -8.74
N ALA A 538 60.04 -19.00 -8.49
CA ALA A 538 60.61 -19.22 -7.16
C ALA A 538 60.00 -18.30 -6.10
N THR A 539 59.75 -17.03 -6.44
CA THR A 539 59.09 -16.05 -5.56
C THR A 539 57.65 -16.47 -5.26
N TRP A 540 56.92 -16.92 -6.29
CA TRP A 540 55.55 -17.43 -6.20
C TRP A 540 55.46 -18.68 -5.29
N GLU A 541 56.35 -19.66 -5.49
CA GLU A 541 56.39 -20.88 -4.68
C GLU A 541 56.69 -20.58 -3.20
N GLN A 542 57.60 -19.65 -2.92
CA GLN A 542 57.91 -19.22 -1.54
C GLN A 542 56.70 -18.60 -0.83
N ILE A 543 55.92 -17.78 -1.54
CA ILE A 543 54.76 -17.10 -0.97
C ILE A 543 53.61 -18.08 -0.72
N LEU A 544 53.41 -19.08 -1.59
CA LEU A 544 52.43 -20.15 -1.34
C LEU A 544 52.78 -21.00 -0.11
N ILE A 545 54.06 -21.28 0.10
CA ILE A 545 54.53 -22.04 1.27
C ILE A 545 54.32 -21.25 2.57
N GLN A 546 54.37 -19.91 2.51
CA GLN A 546 54.24 -19.03 3.68
C GLN A 546 52.81 -18.57 3.96
N SER A 547 51.86 -18.77 3.03
CA SER A 547 50.47 -18.35 3.19
C SER A 547 49.67 -19.38 4.02
N PRO A 548 48.99 -18.99 5.12
CA PRO A 548 48.23 -19.91 5.98
C PRO A 548 46.94 -20.45 5.33
N VAL A 549 46.66 -20.10 4.08
CA VAL A 549 45.43 -20.40 3.34
C VAL A 549 45.46 -21.79 2.69
N ASN A 550 46.59 -22.51 2.68
CA ASN A 550 46.68 -23.87 2.14
C ASN A 550 47.28 -24.85 3.15
N LYS A 551 46.55 -25.14 4.22
CA LYS A 551 46.62 -26.48 4.81
C LYS A 551 45.82 -27.40 3.88
N PRO A 552 46.35 -28.53 3.39
CA PRO A 552 45.56 -29.45 2.60
C PRO A 552 44.38 -29.90 3.43
N GLU A 553 43.18 -29.72 2.88
CA GLU A 553 41.94 -30.25 3.42
C GLU A 553 42.11 -31.76 3.54
N LEU A 554 42.20 -32.27 4.77
CA LEU A 554 42.19 -33.70 5.04
C LEU A 554 40.87 -34.25 4.49
N GLU A 555 40.96 -35.25 3.61
CA GLU A 555 39.80 -35.94 3.05
C GLU A 555 38.80 -36.30 4.16
N PRO A 556 37.50 -36.01 3.97
CA PRO A 556 36.52 -36.36 4.99
C PRO A 556 36.41 -37.88 5.08
N GLU A 557 36.63 -38.42 6.28
CA GLU A 557 36.29 -39.81 6.60
C GLU A 557 34.80 -40.08 6.28
N PRO A 558 34.45 -41.28 5.81
CA PRO A 558 33.08 -41.61 5.45
C PRO A 558 32.18 -41.54 6.69
N LEU A 559 31.15 -40.69 6.60
CA LEU A 559 30.13 -40.48 7.62
C LEU A 559 29.47 -41.80 8.04
N ALA A 560 29.56 -42.11 9.34
CA ALA A 560 28.69 -43.08 9.98
C ALA A 560 27.28 -42.50 10.11
N ASP A 561 26.29 -43.30 9.70
CA ASP A 561 24.85 -43.06 9.81
C ASP A 561 24.44 -42.57 11.20
N THR A 562 23.70 -41.45 11.28
CA THR A 562 22.65 -41.14 12.28
C THR A 562 21.95 -39.80 11.94
N PRO A 563 20.73 -39.55 12.48
CA PRO A 563 19.56 -39.28 11.67
C PRO A 563 19.21 -37.81 11.48
N VAL A 564 18.52 -37.56 10.36
CA VAL A 564 17.91 -36.31 9.93
C VAL A 564 17.06 -35.68 11.03
N VAL A 565 17.44 -34.47 11.47
CA VAL A 565 16.55 -33.49 12.09
C VAL A 565 16.42 -32.34 11.09
N SER A 566 15.20 -32.13 10.60
CA SER A 566 14.84 -31.05 9.70
C SER A 566 14.79 -29.72 10.46
N ASP A 567 15.63 -28.77 10.06
CA ASP A 567 15.54 -27.39 10.53
C ASP A 567 15.04 -26.52 9.37
N ASP A 568 13.78 -26.13 9.48
CA ASP A 568 13.04 -25.24 8.57
C ASP A 568 13.18 -23.81 9.11
N GLN A 569 13.96 -22.97 8.41
CA GLN A 569 14.03 -21.52 8.63
C GLN A 569 14.03 -20.83 7.27
N PRO A 570 12.97 -20.11 6.88
CA PRO A 570 13.02 -19.25 5.70
C PRO A 570 13.68 -17.91 6.06
N LYS A 571 14.78 -17.60 5.37
CA LYS A 571 15.32 -16.25 5.22
C LYS A 571 14.33 -15.44 4.37
N GLY A 572 13.65 -14.46 4.97
CA GLY A 572 12.78 -13.52 4.26
C GLY A 572 13.48 -12.19 4.02
N GLU A 573 14.14 -12.03 2.87
CA GLU A 573 14.32 -10.72 2.26
C GLU A 573 13.08 -10.42 1.44
N VAL A 574 12.33 -9.40 1.82
CA VAL A 574 11.15 -8.92 1.09
C VAL A 574 11.66 -8.12 -0.11
N GLY A 575 11.76 -8.77 -1.27
CA GLY A 575 12.00 -8.09 -2.55
C GLY A 575 10.70 -7.46 -3.06
N ILE A 576 10.72 -6.16 -3.34
CA ILE A 576 9.68 -5.46 -4.09
C ILE A 576 10.36 -4.74 -5.25
N ASP A 577 9.73 -4.83 -6.41
CA ASP A 577 10.10 -4.20 -7.68
C ASP A 577 10.02 -2.66 -7.58
N ASP A 578 11.09 -1.97 -8.00
CA ASP A 578 11.37 -0.54 -7.76
C ASP A 578 10.50 0.42 -8.62
N GLN A 579 9.45 -0.06 -9.30
CA GLN A 579 8.66 0.74 -10.27
C GLN A 579 7.25 1.15 -9.82
N PHE A 580 6.91 1.01 -8.55
CA PHE A 580 5.51 1.12 -8.07
C PHE A 580 4.91 2.54 -8.06
N ASP A 581 5.70 3.62 -8.11
CA ASP A 581 5.21 4.98 -7.86
C ASP A 581 4.73 5.76 -9.11
N GLU A 582 4.95 5.28 -10.34
CA GLU A 582 4.68 6.09 -11.56
C GLU A 582 3.34 5.78 -12.29
N ASP A 583 2.68 4.63 -12.10
CA ASP A 583 1.64 4.17 -13.05
C ASP A 583 0.16 4.29 -12.62
N LEU A 584 -0.18 4.85 -11.45
CA LEU A 584 -1.59 4.93 -10.99
C LEU A 584 -2.39 6.16 -11.49
N THR A 585 -1.97 6.84 -12.56
CA THR A 585 -2.61 8.08 -13.04
C THR A 585 -3.90 7.94 -13.86
N PHE A 586 -4.45 6.74 -14.07
CA PHE A 586 -5.64 6.57 -14.93
C PHE A 586 -6.79 5.81 -14.27
N LEU A 587 -7.48 6.45 -13.33
CA LEU A 587 -8.89 6.18 -13.03
C LEU A 587 -9.71 7.43 -13.36
N ARG A 588 -10.18 7.52 -14.61
CA ARG A 588 -11.26 8.45 -14.97
C ARG A 588 -12.53 7.98 -14.28
N ILE A 589 -13.02 8.81 -13.36
CA ILE A 589 -14.37 8.71 -12.80
C ILE A 589 -15.35 9.02 -13.94
N GLY A 590 -16.15 8.02 -14.30
CA GLY A 590 -17.33 8.11 -15.16
C GLY A 590 -18.44 7.24 -14.58
#